data_AF-E6PNH9-F1
#
_entry.id   AF-E6PNH9-F1
#
_cell.length_a   1.000
_cell.length_b   1.000
_cell.length_c   1.000
_cell.angle_alpha   90.00
_cell.angle_beta   90.00
_cell.angle_gamma   90.00
#
_symmetry.space_group_name_H-M   'P 1'
#
loop_
_entity.id
_entity.type
_entity.pdbx_description
1 polymer ?
#
loop_
_entity_poly.entity_id
_entity_poly.type
_entity_poly.pdbx_seq_one_letter_code
_entity_poly.pdbx_strand_id
1 'polypeptide(L)'
;MLGKVIPKKAEGGSKGFADVVRYIARDRDDQAELRGQFGTPEMGAFHLDCSLDTLEDRREAIAILDLTAEAVRSSRKTGHPAYHIEFSWKDGEHPSRQQVEQATDHLMTAVGMQGHQALWAIHKDTDNDHVHLVINRVHPDTLRMQKIQKRDWFSIDRAMREIEGVQGWRHDHGPWVALKVESGREQIVRMSRAQRLARGLLKDGPAISAAAVRAEQNIGAEAFQTWVAGKPARLLRHIVNRPGATWDDVHFILADLGLTMAPKGSGMVVTTTLADGRVLAAKASQMGRWQQVCPGTSARTLPGTRGAPERAARPGTGGELSAAPGRRAGPGSRPEVEGQRQGQ
;
A
#
# COMPACT_ATOMS: atom_id res chain seq x y z
N MET A 1 0.53 -12.42 3.34
CA MET A 1 0.31 -11.44 4.42
C MET A 1 1.54 -10.56 4.66
N LEU A 2 1.32 -9.28 4.92
CA LEU A 2 2.38 -8.32 5.27
C LEU A 2 1.97 -7.53 6.49
N GLY A 3 2.86 -7.40 7.47
CA GLY A 3 2.64 -6.63 8.69
C GLY A 3 3.71 -5.54 8.87
N LYS A 4 3.31 -4.37 9.38
CA LYS A 4 4.20 -3.24 9.65
C LYS A 4 3.70 -2.42 10.84
N VAL A 5 4.65 -1.81 11.55
CA VAL A 5 4.31 -0.80 12.57
C VAL A 5 4.00 0.52 11.89
N ILE A 6 2.91 1.17 12.31
CA ILE A 6 2.57 2.52 11.88
C ILE A 6 3.20 3.50 12.86
N PRO A 7 4.23 4.27 12.45
CA PRO A 7 4.81 5.27 13.31
C PRO A 7 3.81 6.40 13.53
N LYS A 8 3.63 6.84 14.78
CA LYS A 8 2.93 8.10 15.05
C LYS A 8 3.77 9.27 14.49
N LYS A 9 3.10 10.24 13.86
CA LYS A 9 3.72 11.51 13.49
C LYS A 9 4.14 12.27 14.76
N ALA A 10 5.34 12.84 14.76
CA ALA A 10 5.92 13.51 15.93
C ALA A 10 5.25 14.85 16.27
N GLU A 11 4.56 15.48 15.31
CA GLU A 11 3.93 16.79 15.48
C GLU A 11 2.43 16.66 15.73
N GLY A 12 1.95 17.27 16.81
CA GLY A 12 0.51 17.38 17.12
C GLY A 12 -0.19 16.10 17.57
N GLY A 13 0.52 14.97 17.72
CA GLY A 13 -0.07 13.70 18.10
C GLY A 13 -0.75 13.76 19.47
N SER A 14 -2.02 13.34 19.54
CA SER A 14 -2.72 13.23 20.83
C SER A 14 -1.94 12.32 21.79
N LYS A 15 -1.94 12.69 23.07
CA LYS A 15 -1.23 11.97 24.15
C LYS A 15 -1.87 10.64 24.54
N GLY A 16 -3.00 10.28 23.92
CA GLY A 16 -3.85 9.16 24.29
C GLY A 16 -4.31 8.33 23.09
N PHE A 17 -5.39 7.58 23.30
CA PHE A 17 -5.95 6.66 22.29
C PHE A 17 -6.97 7.32 21.37
N ALA A 18 -7.57 8.45 21.74
CA ALA A 18 -8.66 9.09 21.00
C ALA A 18 -8.38 9.25 19.49
N ASP A 19 -7.23 9.82 19.14
CA ASP A 19 -6.88 10.09 17.73
C ASP A 19 -6.75 8.79 16.91
N VAL A 20 -6.06 7.79 17.45
CA VAL A 20 -5.80 6.53 16.73
C VAL A 20 -7.05 5.66 16.66
N VAL A 21 -7.88 5.62 17.71
CA VAL A 21 -9.14 4.87 17.70
C VAL A 21 -10.12 5.47 16.70
N ARG A 22 -10.28 6.80 16.70
CA ARG A 22 -11.11 7.49 15.70
C ARG A 22 -10.63 7.25 14.27
N TYR A 23 -9.32 7.19 14.06
CA TYR A 23 -8.75 6.88 12.76
C TYR A 23 -9.13 5.48 12.26
N ILE A 24 -8.91 4.45 13.10
CA ILE A 24 -9.19 3.07 12.71
C ILE A 24 -10.69 2.78 12.60
N ALA A 25 -11.53 3.51 13.34
CA ALA A 25 -12.99 3.41 13.27
C ALA A 25 -13.61 4.24 12.14
N ARG A 26 -12.81 5.05 11.43
CA ARG A 26 -13.29 6.07 10.47
C ARG A 26 -14.25 7.09 11.07
N ASP A 27 -14.04 7.49 12.32
CA ASP A 27 -14.87 8.48 13.02
C ASP A 27 -14.42 9.92 12.76
N ARG A 28 -13.33 10.14 12.05
CA ARG A 28 -12.85 11.50 11.77
C ARG A 28 -13.65 12.16 10.63
N ASP A 29 -13.72 13.48 10.68
CA ASP A 29 -14.42 14.28 9.67
C ASP A 29 -13.74 14.19 8.30
N ASP A 30 -12.40 14.12 8.27
CA ASP A 30 -11.60 13.95 7.05
C ASP A 30 -11.76 12.56 6.40
N GLN A 31 -12.48 11.64 7.06
CA GLN A 31 -12.80 10.30 6.57
C GLN A 31 -14.28 10.15 6.16
N ALA A 32 -15.05 11.24 6.09
CA ALA A 32 -16.47 11.20 5.77
C ALA A 32 -16.78 10.56 4.40
N GLU A 33 -16.00 10.89 3.37
CA GLU A 33 -16.16 10.32 2.03
C GLU A 33 -15.86 8.81 2.02
N LEU A 34 -14.75 8.40 2.65
CA LEU A 34 -14.38 6.98 2.79
C LEU A 34 -15.42 6.19 3.58
N ARG A 35 -15.96 6.76 4.66
CA ARG A 35 -17.04 6.17 5.45
C ARG A 35 -18.34 6.07 4.64
N GLY A 36 -18.64 7.03 3.78
CA GLY A 36 -19.77 6.97 2.85
C GLY A 36 -19.62 5.86 1.80
N GLN A 37 -18.41 5.67 1.27
CA GLN A 37 -18.13 4.69 0.22
C GLN A 37 -18.00 3.26 0.75
N PHE A 38 -17.32 3.07 1.90
CA PHE A 38 -16.94 1.77 2.42
C PHE A 38 -17.59 1.41 3.76
N GLY A 39 -18.46 2.28 4.29
CA GLY A 39 -19.13 2.09 5.56
C GLY A 39 -18.22 2.22 6.78
N THR A 40 -18.83 1.98 7.95
CA THR A 40 -18.12 1.78 9.22
C THR A 40 -17.37 0.44 9.17
N PRO A 41 -16.06 0.41 9.49
CA PRO A 41 -15.30 -0.82 9.48
C PRO A 41 -15.80 -1.78 10.56
N GLU A 42 -15.69 -3.07 10.29
CA GLU A 42 -15.88 -4.09 11.32
C GLU A 42 -14.73 -4.03 12.34
N MET A 43 -15.08 -4.13 13.62
CA MET A 43 -14.15 -3.96 14.75
C MET A 43 -14.27 -5.07 15.79
N GLY A 44 -13.23 -5.18 16.61
CA GLY A 44 -13.23 -6.02 17.81
C GLY A 44 -12.22 -5.55 18.83
N ALA A 45 -12.32 -6.13 20.03
CA ALA A 45 -11.51 -5.77 21.18
C ALA A 45 -10.90 -7.01 21.83
N PHE A 46 -9.74 -6.83 22.47
CA PHE A 46 -9.09 -7.82 23.32
C PHE A 46 -8.85 -7.22 24.70
N HIS A 47 -9.11 -8.01 25.75
CA HIS A 47 -8.93 -7.62 27.15
C HIS A 47 -9.59 -6.28 27.53
N LEU A 48 -10.69 -5.95 26.85
CA LEU A 48 -11.45 -4.73 27.02
C LEU A 48 -12.94 -5.08 26.86
N ASP A 49 -13.69 -4.94 27.94
CA ASP A 49 -15.11 -5.30 27.98
C ASP A 49 -15.96 -4.09 27.55
N CYS A 50 -15.99 -3.84 26.25
CA CYS A 50 -16.82 -2.79 25.66
C CYS A 50 -17.34 -3.21 24.28
N SER A 51 -18.58 -2.82 23.98
CA SER A 51 -19.06 -2.78 22.59
C SER A 51 -18.24 -1.79 21.77
N LEU A 52 -18.28 -1.89 20.44
CA LEU A 52 -17.64 -0.92 19.53
C LEU A 52 -18.61 -0.46 18.42
N ASP A 53 -19.87 -0.86 18.50
CA ASP A 53 -20.85 -0.67 17.44
C ASP A 53 -21.22 0.81 17.26
N THR A 54 -21.31 1.55 18.37
CA THR A 54 -21.67 2.97 18.35
C THR A 54 -20.47 3.88 18.58
N LEU A 55 -20.63 5.16 18.21
CA LEU A 55 -19.63 6.19 18.53
C LEU A 55 -19.43 6.33 20.04
N GLU A 56 -20.49 6.15 20.84
CA GLU A 56 -20.41 6.25 22.30
C GLU A 56 -19.64 5.08 22.89
N ASP A 57 -19.87 3.85 22.42
CA ASP A 57 -19.12 2.68 22.88
C ASP A 57 -17.62 2.85 22.58
N ARG A 58 -17.27 3.40 21.41
CA ARG A 58 -15.88 3.71 21.06
C ARG A 58 -15.28 4.83 21.92
N ARG A 59 -16.08 5.80 22.38
CA ARG A 59 -15.64 6.82 23.33
C ARG A 59 -15.36 6.23 24.71
N GLU A 60 -16.18 5.28 25.16
CA GLU A 60 -15.94 4.54 26.39
C GLU A 60 -14.67 3.69 26.30
N ALA A 61 -14.49 2.97 25.19
CA ALA A 61 -13.26 2.22 24.91
C ALA A 61 -12.01 3.09 24.99
N ILE A 62 -12.05 4.30 24.39
CA ILE A 62 -10.97 5.29 24.49
C ILE A 62 -10.71 5.68 25.95
N ALA A 63 -11.76 5.96 26.72
CA ALA A 63 -11.62 6.36 28.12
C ALA A 63 -10.96 5.27 28.98
N ILE A 64 -11.33 4.00 28.80
CA ILE A 64 -10.74 2.87 29.52
C ILE A 64 -9.25 2.68 29.16
N LEU A 65 -8.91 2.78 27.87
CA LEU A 65 -7.53 2.70 27.39
C LEU A 65 -6.67 3.85 27.96
N ASP A 66 -7.20 5.07 27.93
CA ASP A 66 -6.51 6.26 28.47
C ASP A 66 -6.36 6.18 30.00
N LEU A 67 -7.36 5.69 30.73
CA LEU A 67 -7.29 5.46 32.17
C LEU A 67 -6.16 4.48 32.53
N THR A 68 -6.08 3.36 31.81
CA THR A 68 -5.03 2.36 32.01
C THR A 68 -3.65 2.95 31.69
N ALA A 69 -3.54 3.75 30.63
CA ALA A 69 -2.30 4.41 30.26
C ALA A 69 -1.86 5.50 31.24
N GLU A 70 -2.78 6.10 32.00
CA GLU A 70 -2.46 7.12 33.00
C GLU A 70 -1.57 6.57 34.12
N ALA A 71 -1.68 5.27 34.43
CA ALA A 71 -0.90 4.60 35.47
C ALA A 71 0.63 4.76 35.31
N VAL A 72 1.12 5.05 34.09
CA VAL A 72 2.54 5.25 33.80
C VAL A 72 2.89 6.65 33.30
N ARG A 73 1.93 7.59 33.24
CA ARG A 73 2.10 8.90 32.58
C ARG A 73 3.05 9.83 33.33
N SER A 74 3.19 9.69 34.64
CA SER A 74 4.16 10.45 35.45
C SER A 74 5.62 10.10 35.13
N SER A 75 5.87 8.94 34.49
CA SER A 75 7.20 8.51 34.09
C SER A 75 7.60 9.13 32.74
N ARG A 76 8.39 10.21 32.77
CA ARG A 76 8.88 10.94 31.57
C ARG A 76 9.66 10.10 30.54
N LYS A 77 9.91 8.80 30.77
CA LYS A 77 10.86 7.96 30.00
C LYS A 77 10.20 6.89 29.11
N THR A 78 8.87 6.81 29.04
CA THR A 78 8.16 5.60 28.58
C THR A 78 7.62 5.66 27.14
N GLY A 79 7.58 6.85 26.53
CA GLY A 79 7.06 7.05 25.16
C GLY A 79 5.53 6.91 25.09
N HIS A 80 4.98 6.89 23.88
CA HIS A 80 3.51 6.85 23.68
C HIS A 80 2.91 5.47 24.06
N PRO A 81 1.75 5.40 24.75
CA PRO A 81 1.12 4.15 25.18
C PRO A 81 0.55 3.29 24.05
N ALA A 82 -0.03 3.89 23.01
CA ALA A 82 -0.53 3.15 21.86
C ALA A 82 0.60 2.59 21.00
N TYR A 83 0.51 1.30 20.66
CA TYR A 83 1.31 0.61 19.66
C TYR A 83 0.41 0.21 18.49
N HIS A 84 0.63 0.80 17.31
CA HIS A 84 -0.23 0.64 16.14
C HIS A 84 0.47 -0.23 15.10
N ILE A 85 -0.10 -1.39 14.83
CA ILE A 85 0.34 -2.33 13.79
C ILE A 85 -0.74 -2.35 12.69
N GLU A 86 -0.30 -2.39 11.45
CA GLU A 86 -1.16 -2.71 10.30
C GLU A 86 -0.69 -4.04 9.72
N PHE A 87 -1.62 -4.94 9.41
CA PHE A 87 -1.31 -6.14 8.64
C PHE A 87 -2.38 -6.43 7.59
N SER A 88 -2.01 -7.09 6.50
CA SER A 88 -2.87 -7.26 5.33
C SER A 88 -2.75 -8.65 4.73
N TRP A 89 -3.81 -9.07 4.05
CA TRP A 89 -3.84 -10.28 3.21
C TRP A 89 -3.50 -9.94 1.77
N LYS A 90 -3.22 -10.95 0.94
CA LYS A 90 -2.92 -10.70 -0.48
C LYS A 90 -4.20 -10.40 -1.24
N ASP A 91 -4.07 -9.76 -2.41
CA ASP A 91 -5.19 -9.51 -3.33
C ASP A 91 -6.02 -10.78 -3.55
N GLY A 92 -7.35 -10.64 -3.45
CA GLY A 92 -8.32 -11.73 -3.53
C GLY A 92 -8.41 -12.65 -2.31
N GLU A 93 -7.71 -12.38 -1.21
CA GLU A 93 -7.89 -13.06 0.08
C GLU A 93 -8.72 -12.19 1.01
N HIS A 94 -9.89 -12.70 1.41
CA HIS A 94 -10.85 -11.99 2.27
C HIS A 94 -11.07 -12.78 3.56
N PRO A 95 -10.45 -12.39 4.69
CA PRO A 95 -10.59 -13.12 5.94
C PRO A 95 -12.00 -12.94 6.53
N SER A 96 -12.48 -13.98 7.19
CA SER A 96 -13.64 -13.87 8.09
C SER A 96 -13.27 -13.18 9.40
N ARG A 97 -14.27 -12.69 10.14
CA ARG A 97 -14.08 -12.13 11.49
C ARG A 97 -13.24 -13.02 12.40
N GLN A 98 -13.58 -14.31 12.45
CA GLN A 98 -12.87 -15.28 13.27
C GLN A 98 -11.40 -15.40 12.88
N GLN A 99 -11.08 -15.37 11.58
CA GLN A 99 -9.69 -15.39 11.10
C GLN A 99 -8.95 -14.10 11.46
N VAL A 100 -9.63 -12.94 11.41
CA VAL A 100 -9.06 -11.65 11.86
C VAL A 100 -8.74 -11.68 13.35
N GLU A 101 -9.66 -12.17 14.18
CA GLU A 101 -9.48 -12.29 15.63
C GLU A 101 -8.32 -13.24 15.95
N GLN A 102 -8.30 -14.43 15.36
CA GLN A 102 -7.20 -15.40 15.54
C GLN A 102 -5.86 -14.82 15.10
N ALA A 103 -5.82 -14.13 13.95
CA ALA A 103 -4.59 -13.51 13.45
C ALA A 103 -4.12 -12.38 14.40
N THR A 104 -5.05 -11.59 14.92
CA THR A 104 -4.76 -10.50 15.86
C THR A 104 -4.22 -11.03 17.18
N ASP A 105 -4.84 -12.04 17.77
CA ASP A 105 -4.39 -12.66 19.02
C ASP A 105 -3.01 -13.32 18.88
N HIS A 106 -2.80 -14.05 17.77
CA HIS A 106 -1.50 -14.65 17.46
C HIS A 106 -0.41 -13.58 17.32
N LEU A 107 -0.73 -12.46 16.63
CA LEU A 107 0.19 -11.34 16.48
C LEU A 107 0.50 -10.64 17.82
N MET A 108 -0.51 -10.44 18.68
CA MET A 108 -0.32 -9.88 20.03
C MET A 108 0.62 -10.75 20.86
N THR A 109 0.45 -12.07 20.78
CA THR A 109 1.36 -13.03 21.41
C THR A 109 2.78 -12.92 20.86
N ALA A 110 2.93 -12.87 19.54
CA ALA A 110 4.23 -12.78 18.87
C ALA A 110 5.02 -11.51 19.21
N VAL A 111 4.34 -10.38 19.45
CA VAL A 111 4.98 -9.13 19.89
C VAL A 111 5.13 -9.03 21.42
N GLY A 112 4.72 -10.06 22.16
CA GLY A 112 4.84 -10.13 23.62
C GLY A 112 3.88 -9.18 24.35
N MET A 113 2.67 -9.01 23.81
CA MET A 113 1.59 -8.20 24.38
C MET A 113 0.28 -9.01 24.51
N GLN A 114 0.38 -10.33 24.68
CA GLN A 114 -0.75 -11.14 25.12
C GLN A 114 -1.25 -10.62 26.47
N GLY A 115 -2.57 -10.54 26.69
CA GLY A 115 -3.14 -9.98 27.92
C GLY A 115 -3.30 -8.46 27.92
N HIS A 116 -2.77 -7.75 26.92
CA HIS A 116 -2.91 -6.30 26.82
C HIS A 116 -4.25 -5.90 26.20
N GLN A 117 -4.79 -4.76 26.63
CA GLN A 117 -5.94 -4.15 25.97
C GLN A 117 -5.61 -3.84 24.52
N ALA A 118 -6.47 -4.24 23.58
CA ALA A 118 -6.30 -3.89 22.17
C ALA A 118 -7.64 -3.69 21.47
N LEU A 119 -7.60 -2.90 20.41
CA LEU A 119 -8.69 -2.70 19.46
C LEU A 119 -8.18 -3.04 18.06
N TRP A 120 -9.01 -3.67 17.25
CA TRP A 120 -8.73 -3.86 15.83
C TRP A 120 -9.90 -3.38 14.97
N ALA A 121 -9.58 -2.95 13.75
CA ALA A 121 -10.56 -2.64 12.71
C ALA A 121 -10.05 -3.16 11.37
N ILE A 122 -10.92 -3.81 10.59
CA ILE A 122 -10.59 -4.25 9.23
C ILE A 122 -11.08 -3.23 8.20
N HIS A 123 -10.18 -2.78 7.34
CA HIS A 123 -10.41 -1.85 6.24
C HIS A 123 -10.34 -2.63 4.92
N LYS A 124 -11.29 -2.32 4.02
CA LYS A 124 -11.46 -2.94 2.69
C LYS A 124 -11.50 -1.89 1.57
N ASP A 125 -10.79 -0.78 1.79
CA ASP A 125 -10.74 0.40 0.91
C ASP A 125 -9.49 0.46 0.01
N THR A 126 -8.73 -0.62 -0.03
CA THR A 126 -7.61 -0.81 -0.97
C THR A 126 -7.72 -2.17 -1.64
N ASP A 127 -6.78 -2.51 -2.53
CA ASP A 127 -6.73 -3.82 -3.19
C ASP A 127 -6.62 -4.99 -2.18
N ASN A 128 -6.08 -4.73 -0.98
CA ASN A 128 -5.90 -5.74 0.06
C ASN A 128 -6.74 -5.39 1.29
N ASP A 129 -7.47 -6.38 1.80
CA ASP A 129 -8.06 -6.32 3.13
C ASP A 129 -6.93 -6.16 4.16
N HIS A 130 -7.05 -5.16 5.04
CA HIS A 130 -6.01 -4.87 6.02
C HIS A 130 -6.61 -4.49 7.37
N VAL A 131 -5.96 -4.95 8.43
CA VAL A 131 -6.34 -4.71 9.81
C VAL A 131 -5.42 -3.67 10.41
N HIS A 132 -6.02 -2.66 11.01
CA HIS A 132 -5.35 -1.81 11.97
C HIS A 132 -5.56 -2.37 13.37
N LEU A 133 -4.47 -2.74 14.03
CA LEU A 133 -4.40 -3.21 15.40
C LEU A 133 -3.75 -2.15 16.28
N VAL A 134 -4.46 -1.70 17.31
CA VAL A 134 -3.99 -0.73 18.30
C VAL A 134 -3.93 -1.43 19.65
N ILE A 135 -2.71 -1.61 20.17
CA ILE A 135 -2.45 -2.26 21.45
C ILE A 135 -2.07 -1.20 22.49
N ASN A 136 -2.63 -1.29 23.69
CA ASN A 136 -2.15 -0.54 24.84
C ASN A 136 -0.88 -1.20 25.38
N ARG A 137 0.25 -0.50 25.29
CA ARG A 137 1.52 -1.01 25.84
C ARG A 137 1.51 -1.15 27.35
N VAL A 138 0.58 -0.51 28.06
CA VAL A 138 0.39 -0.70 29.50
C VAL A 138 -0.49 -1.92 29.72
N HIS A 139 0.02 -2.90 30.44
CA HIS A 139 -0.75 -4.09 30.80
C HIS A 139 -1.80 -3.72 31.85
N PRO A 140 -3.08 -4.11 31.70
CA PRO A 140 -4.16 -3.69 32.60
C PRO A 140 -3.94 -4.13 34.06
N ASP A 141 -3.48 -5.37 34.29
CA ASP A 141 -3.29 -5.86 35.66
C ASP A 141 -1.98 -5.40 36.32
N THR A 142 -0.86 -5.46 35.60
CA THR A 142 0.45 -5.14 36.19
C THR A 142 0.74 -3.65 36.21
N LEU A 143 0.00 -2.85 35.42
CA LEU A 143 0.20 -1.41 35.22
C LEU A 143 1.64 -1.08 34.78
N ARG A 144 2.31 -2.02 34.13
CA ARG A 144 3.65 -1.84 33.57
C ARG A 144 3.57 -1.64 32.07
N MET A 145 4.35 -0.69 31.59
CA MET A 145 4.48 -0.47 30.17
C MET A 145 5.50 -1.42 29.53
N GLN A 146 5.03 -2.17 28.54
CA GLN A 146 5.86 -3.01 27.70
C GLN A 146 6.71 -2.17 26.75
N LYS A 147 8.00 -2.52 26.68
CA LYS A 147 8.92 -1.92 25.71
C LYS A 147 8.76 -2.61 24.36
N ILE A 148 8.67 -1.82 23.30
CA ILE A 148 8.71 -2.34 21.94
C ILE A 148 10.12 -2.89 21.68
N GLN A 149 10.18 -4.14 21.23
CA GLN A 149 11.45 -4.80 20.94
C GLN A 149 12.15 -4.13 19.76
N LYS A 150 13.48 -4.05 19.78
CA LYS A 150 14.23 -3.59 18.62
C LYS A 150 14.03 -4.58 17.48
N ARG A 151 13.67 -4.07 16.29
CA ARG A 151 13.46 -4.90 15.08
C ARG A 151 12.29 -5.88 15.24
N ASP A 152 11.27 -5.47 15.99
CA ASP A 152 9.95 -6.12 16.11
C ASP A 152 9.34 -6.56 14.78
N TRP A 153 9.65 -5.86 13.68
CA TRP A 153 9.27 -6.28 12.32
C TRP A 153 9.69 -7.72 11.96
N PHE A 154 10.75 -8.27 12.58
CA PHE A 154 11.09 -9.70 12.41
C PHE A 154 10.08 -10.62 13.09
N SER A 155 9.62 -10.25 14.28
CA SER A 155 8.60 -11.02 15.01
C SER A 155 7.26 -10.93 14.30
N ILE A 156 6.92 -9.73 13.79
CA ILE A 156 5.71 -9.50 12.99
C ILE A 156 5.76 -10.33 11.69
N ASP A 157 6.85 -10.29 10.92
CA ASP A 157 6.95 -11.08 9.68
C ASP A 157 6.88 -12.59 9.94
N ARG A 158 7.49 -13.06 11.04
CA ARG A 158 7.37 -14.46 11.45
C ARG A 158 5.92 -14.83 11.75
N ALA A 159 5.22 -14.00 12.54
CA ALA A 159 3.82 -14.20 12.87
C ALA A 159 2.94 -14.27 11.61
N MET A 160 3.22 -13.43 10.60
CA MET A 160 2.51 -13.49 9.32
C MET A 160 2.68 -14.85 8.63
N ARG A 161 3.89 -15.43 8.61
CA ARG A 161 4.12 -16.77 8.05
C ARG A 161 3.40 -17.86 8.84
N GLU A 162 3.33 -17.73 10.17
CA GLU A 162 2.65 -18.68 11.05
C GLU A 162 1.13 -18.64 10.82
N ILE A 163 0.54 -17.45 10.77
CA ILE A 163 -0.89 -17.25 10.48
C ILE A 163 -1.25 -17.77 9.10
N GLU A 164 -0.43 -17.51 8.08
CA GLU A 164 -0.64 -18.05 6.74
C GLU A 164 -0.69 -19.57 6.73
N GLY A 165 0.25 -20.24 7.40
CA GLY A 165 0.28 -21.70 7.47
C GLY A 165 -0.92 -22.29 8.21
N VAL A 166 -1.34 -21.66 9.32
CA VAL A 166 -2.49 -22.12 10.12
C VAL A 166 -3.82 -21.92 9.39
N GLN A 167 -3.99 -20.78 8.71
CA GLN A 167 -5.26 -20.41 8.06
C GLN A 167 -5.31 -20.78 6.56
N GLY A 168 -4.22 -21.31 6.00
CA GLY A 168 -4.15 -21.74 4.60
C GLY A 168 -3.98 -20.62 3.58
N TRP A 169 -3.38 -19.49 3.97
CA TRP A 169 -3.15 -18.34 3.07
C TRP A 169 -1.90 -18.47 2.22
N ARG A 170 -1.83 -17.72 1.12
CA ARG A 170 -0.63 -17.69 0.29
C ARG A 170 0.50 -16.97 1.02
N HIS A 171 1.69 -17.59 1.04
CA HIS A 171 2.86 -16.97 1.64
C HIS A 171 3.32 -15.72 0.90
N ASP A 172 3.63 -14.66 1.66
CA ASP A 172 4.36 -13.50 1.14
C ASP A 172 5.88 -13.65 1.28
N HIS A 173 6.61 -12.75 0.62
CA HIS A 173 8.05 -12.71 0.71
C HIS A 173 8.48 -11.98 1.99
N GLY A 174 9.28 -12.65 2.82
CA GLY A 174 9.84 -12.09 4.04
C GLY A 174 11.23 -12.63 4.34
N PRO A 175 11.91 -12.12 5.38
CA PRO A 175 13.04 -12.83 5.99
C PRO A 175 12.67 -14.21 6.53
N TRP A 176 11.40 -14.45 6.90
CA TRP A 176 10.92 -15.78 7.28
C TRP A 176 10.25 -16.47 6.09
N VAL A 177 10.58 -17.74 5.90
CA VAL A 177 10.14 -18.55 4.76
C VAL A 177 9.54 -19.85 5.30
N ALA A 178 8.33 -20.18 4.85
CA ALA A 178 7.72 -21.47 5.09
C ALA A 178 8.31 -22.51 4.11
N LEU A 179 8.89 -23.57 4.66
CA LEU A 179 9.41 -24.72 3.91
C LEU A 179 8.58 -25.95 4.26
N LYS A 180 8.18 -26.71 3.25
CA LYS A 180 7.60 -28.04 3.47
C LYS A 180 8.71 -29.00 3.88
N VAL A 181 8.57 -29.63 5.05
CA VAL A 181 9.44 -30.71 5.49
C VAL A 181 8.86 -32.07 5.09
N GLU A 182 9.67 -33.14 5.13
CA GLU A 182 9.28 -34.50 4.72
C GLU A 182 8.03 -35.03 5.45
N SER A 183 7.77 -34.54 6.67
CA SER A 183 6.56 -34.89 7.43
C SER A 183 5.27 -34.25 6.90
N GLY A 184 5.34 -33.48 5.80
CA GLY A 184 4.21 -32.75 5.22
C GLY A 184 3.84 -31.47 5.97
N ARG A 185 4.47 -31.20 7.12
CA ARG A 185 4.28 -29.95 7.88
C ARG A 185 5.12 -28.82 7.28
N GLU A 186 4.69 -27.59 7.53
CA GLU A 186 5.48 -26.41 7.20
C GLU A 186 6.37 -26.02 8.38
N GLN A 187 7.63 -25.73 8.08
CA GLN A 187 8.60 -25.19 9.03
C GLN A 187 8.97 -23.77 8.60
N ILE A 188 8.85 -22.82 9.53
CA ILE A 188 9.16 -21.42 9.27
C ILE A 188 10.61 -21.15 9.66
N VAL A 189 11.43 -20.84 8.67
CA VAL A 189 12.88 -20.70 8.80
C VAL A 189 13.31 -19.30 8.40
N ARG A 190 14.21 -18.70 9.18
CA ARG A 190 14.81 -17.41 8.85
C ARG A 190 15.88 -17.56 7.79
N MET A 191 15.83 -16.72 6.76
CA MET A 191 16.81 -16.69 5.68
C MET A 191 17.32 -15.27 5.39
N SER A 192 18.61 -15.18 5.08
CA SER A 192 19.21 -13.96 4.57
C SER A 192 18.66 -13.62 3.17
N ARG A 193 18.87 -12.37 2.72
CA ARG A 193 18.52 -11.99 1.34
C ARG A 193 19.29 -12.83 0.31
N ALA A 194 20.58 -13.08 0.56
CA ALA A 194 21.42 -13.88 -0.34
C ALA A 194 20.92 -15.33 -0.45
N GLN A 195 20.54 -15.95 0.67
CA GLN A 195 19.97 -17.29 0.67
C GLN A 195 18.64 -17.36 -0.09
N ARG A 196 17.78 -16.35 0.07
CA ARG A 196 16.50 -16.27 -0.67
C ARG A 196 16.70 -16.09 -2.16
N LEU A 197 17.65 -15.25 -2.58
CA LEU A 197 18.03 -15.09 -3.99
C LEU A 197 18.57 -16.40 -4.58
N ALA A 198 19.50 -17.07 -3.89
CA ALA A 198 20.08 -18.34 -4.34
C ALA A 198 19.04 -19.45 -4.51
N ARG A 199 17.93 -19.39 -3.75
CA ARG A 199 16.80 -20.32 -3.85
C ARG A 199 15.70 -19.88 -4.82
N GLY A 200 15.87 -18.76 -5.54
CA GLY A 200 14.85 -18.23 -6.44
C GLY A 200 13.59 -17.70 -5.75
N LEU A 201 13.63 -17.52 -4.41
CA LEU A 201 12.51 -17.00 -3.62
C LEU A 201 12.36 -15.48 -3.70
N LEU A 202 13.29 -14.81 -4.37
CA LEU A 202 13.25 -13.39 -4.64
C LEU A 202 13.53 -13.17 -6.13
N LYS A 203 12.67 -12.40 -6.80
CA LYS A 203 12.95 -11.96 -8.17
C LYS A 203 13.91 -10.77 -8.13
N ASP A 204 14.89 -10.76 -9.04
CA ASP A 204 15.69 -9.57 -9.29
C ASP A 204 14.93 -8.58 -10.16
N GLY A 205 15.04 -7.29 -9.83
CA GLY A 205 14.39 -6.20 -10.56
C GLY A 205 13.43 -5.34 -9.73
N PRO A 206 12.96 -4.22 -10.28
CA PRO A 206 11.98 -3.35 -9.63
C PRO A 206 10.61 -4.04 -9.53
N ALA A 207 9.95 -3.91 -8.38
CA ALA A 207 8.63 -4.48 -8.16
C ALA A 207 7.56 -3.64 -8.87
N ILE A 208 6.75 -4.28 -9.71
CA ILE A 208 5.58 -3.66 -10.36
C ILE A 208 4.36 -3.87 -9.46
N SER A 209 3.59 -2.81 -9.20
CA SER A 209 2.38 -2.91 -8.38
C SER A 209 1.28 -3.71 -9.09
N ALA A 210 0.44 -4.44 -8.34
CA ALA A 210 -0.71 -5.18 -8.91
C ALA A 210 -1.65 -4.27 -9.73
N ALA A 211 -1.94 -3.06 -9.25
CA ALA A 211 -2.70 -2.07 -9.99
C ALA A 211 -2.08 -1.71 -11.36
N ALA A 212 -0.74 -1.65 -11.44
CA ALA A 212 -0.04 -1.40 -12.69
C ALA A 212 -0.14 -2.58 -13.66
N VAL A 213 -0.03 -3.82 -13.16
CA VAL A 213 -0.24 -5.04 -13.96
C VAL A 213 -1.69 -5.12 -14.46
N ARG A 214 -2.67 -4.79 -13.61
CA ARG A 214 -4.10 -4.77 -13.99
C ARG A 214 -4.37 -3.67 -15.02
N ALA A 215 -3.77 -2.50 -14.87
CA ALA A 215 -3.84 -1.43 -15.86
C ALA A 215 -3.25 -1.86 -17.21
N GLU A 216 -2.10 -2.55 -17.23
CA GLU A 216 -1.52 -3.15 -18.43
C GLU A 216 -2.49 -4.10 -19.12
N GLN A 217 -3.08 -5.03 -18.37
CA GLN A 217 -4.02 -6.02 -18.91
C GLN A 217 -5.29 -5.38 -19.49
N ASN A 218 -5.81 -4.34 -18.84
CA ASN A 218 -7.04 -3.67 -19.26
C ASN A 218 -6.83 -2.74 -20.47
N ILE A 219 -5.66 -2.09 -20.57
CA ILE A 219 -5.37 -1.07 -21.59
C ILE A 219 -4.61 -1.67 -22.79
N GLY A 220 -3.92 -2.81 -22.60
CA GLY A 220 -3.07 -3.42 -23.62
C GLY A 220 -1.76 -2.66 -23.87
N ALA A 221 -1.38 -1.73 -22.99
CA ALA A 221 -0.18 -0.92 -23.07
C ALA A 221 0.73 -1.16 -21.84
N GLU A 222 2.04 -1.04 -22.01
CA GLU A 222 3.02 -1.18 -20.92
C GLU A 222 2.72 -0.22 -19.76
N ALA A 223 2.80 -0.70 -18.51
CA ALA A 223 2.54 0.11 -17.33
C ALA A 223 3.60 1.19 -17.25
N PHE A 224 3.18 2.35 -16.75
CA PHE A 224 4.11 3.44 -16.47
C PHE A 224 5.32 3.00 -15.62
N GLN A 225 5.13 2.10 -14.65
CA GLN A 225 6.23 1.58 -13.84
C GLN A 225 7.24 0.76 -14.66
N THR A 226 6.75 -0.10 -15.55
CA THR A 226 7.56 -0.92 -16.45
C THR A 226 8.31 -0.04 -17.46
N TRP A 227 7.60 0.90 -18.09
CA TRP A 227 8.18 1.85 -19.03
C TRP A 227 9.28 2.71 -18.39
N VAL A 228 9.03 3.25 -17.19
CA VAL A 228 10.00 4.04 -16.41
C VAL A 228 11.24 3.21 -16.08
N ALA A 229 11.08 1.93 -15.73
CA ALA A 229 12.18 1.01 -15.48
C ALA A 229 13.00 0.64 -16.74
N GLY A 230 12.48 0.90 -17.94
CA GLY A 230 13.10 0.61 -19.22
C GLY A 230 13.94 1.76 -19.78
N LYS A 231 13.36 2.54 -20.72
CA LYS A 231 14.07 3.60 -21.46
C LYS A 231 14.54 4.74 -20.54
N PRO A 232 13.69 5.34 -19.68
CA PRO A 232 14.11 6.41 -18.79
C PRO A 232 15.23 5.98 -17.84
N ALA A 233 15.12 4.80 -17.24
CA ALA A 233 16.17 4.26 -16.35
C ALA A 233 17.54 4.12 -17.04
N ARG A 234 17.57 3.67 -18.30
CA ARG A 234 18.83 3.54 -19.07
C ARG A 234 19.46 4.90 -19.37
N LEU A 235 18.66 5.87 -19.82
CA LEU A 235 19.13 7.23 -20.11
C LEU A 235 19.67 7.88 -18.83
N LEU A 236 18.91 7.80 -17.75
CA LEU A 236 19.29 8.38 -16.47
C LEU A 236 20.60 7.78 -15.94
N ARG A 237 20.76 6.46 -16.03
CA ARG A 237 22.02 5.78 -15.65
C ARG A 237 23.21 6.27 -16.47
N HIS A 238 23.01 6.50 -17.76
CA HIS A 238 24.08 7.00 -18.63
C HIS A 238 24.49 8.43 -18.25
N ILE A 239 23.53 9.31 -17.93
CA ILE A 239 23.80 10.69 -17.49
C ILE A 239 24.49 10.72 -16.14
N VAL A 240 23.94 10.01 -15.16
CA VAL A 240 24.41 10.04 -13.77
C VAL A 240 25.82 9.46 -13.62
N ASN A 241 26.23 8.54 -14.50
CA ASN A 241 27.58 7.99 -14.50
C ASN A 241 28.62 8.89 -15.20
N ARG A 242 28.23 10.06 -15.72
CA ARG A 242 29.18 11.02 -16.30
C ARG A 242 29.92 11.78 -15.18
N PRO A 243 31.23 12.06 -15.35
CA PRO A 243 31.94 12.94 -14.43
C PRO A 243 31.25 14.30 -14.35
N GLY A 244 30.94 14.76 -13.12
CA GLY A 244 30.30 16.06 -12.89
C GLY A 244 28.79 16.11 -13.10
N ALA A 245 28.09 14.98 -13.19
CA ALA A 245 26.64 14.93 -13.32
C ALA A 245 25.92 15.66 -12.17
N THR A 246 24.99 16.55 -12.53
CA THR A 246 24.24 17.40 -11.59
C THR A 246 22.77 16.97 -11.49
N TRP A 247 22.07 17.50 -10.48
CA TRP A 247 20.62 17.35 -10.38
C TRP A 247 19.88 18.03 -11.54
N ASP A 248 20.43 19.09 -12.10
CA ASP A 248 19.83 19.77 -13.26
C ASP A 248 19.84 18.85 -14.48
N ASP A 249 20.94 18.12 -14.72
CA ASP A 249 21.01 17.12 -15.81
C ASP A 249 19.94 16.04 -15.66
N VAL A 250 19.67 15.61 -14.42
CA VAL A 250 18.61 14.66 -14.10
C VAL A 250 17.23 15.26 -14.35
N HIS A 251 16.98 16.50 -13.93
CA HIS A 251 15.71 17.16 -14.18
C HIS A 251 15.47 17.43 -15.66
N PHE A 252 16.50 17.80 -16.42
CA PHE A 252 16.39 18.03 -17.87
C PHE A 252 16.03 16.76 -18.63
N ILE A 253 16.70 15.63 -18.37
CA ILE A 253 16.39 14.39 -19.08
C ILE A 253 15.00 13.85 -18.69
N LEU A 254 14.59 14.03 -17.44
CA LEU A 254 13.23 13.66 -17.02
C LEU A 254 12.20 14.55 -17.72
N ALA A 255 12.43 15.86 -17.77
CA ALA A 255 11.53 16.80 -18.45
C ALA A 255 11.40 16.51 -19.95
N ASP A 256 12.50 16.16 -20.63
CA ASP A 256 12.50 15.74 -22.04
C ASP A 256 11.62 14.50 -22.28
N LEU A 257 11.54 13.62 -21.28
CA LEU A 257 10.69 12.44 -21.27
C LEU A 257 9.25 12.72 -20.79
N GLY A 258 8.89 13.98 -20.53
CA GLY A 258 7.59 14.36 -19.96
C GLY A 258 7.41 13.92 -18.50
N LEU A 259 8.52 13.74 -17.79
CA LEU A 259 8.57 13.28 -16.41
C LEU A 259 8.95 14.41 -15.46
N THR A 260 8.27 14.43 -14.34
CA THR A 260 8.57 15.31 -13.21
C THR A 260 8.97 14.45 -12.02
N MET A 261 9.79 15.00 -11.13
CA MET A 261 10.24 14.28 -9.96
C MET A 261 10.09 15.15 -8.72
N ALA A 262 9.58 14.56 -7.65
CA ALA A 262 9.32 15.24 -6.40
C ALA A 262 9.61 14.35 -5.17
N PRO A 263 9.97 14.94 -4.03
CA PRO A 263 10.06 14.22 -2.77
C PRO A 263 8.67 13.74 -2.33
N LYS A 264 8.57 12.49 -1.86
CA LYS A 264 7.36 11.92 -1.23
C LYS A 264 7.77 11.03 -0.07
N GLY A 265 7.51 11.50 1.15
CA GLY A 265 7.95 10.81 2.38
C GLY A 265 9.47 10.74 2.47
N SER A 266 10.02 9.56 2.71
CA SER A 266 11.47 9.33 2.80
C SER A 266 12.15 9.05 1.45
N GLY A 267 11.47 9.25 0.32
CA GLY A 267 11.98 8.92 -1.01
C GLY A 267 11.52 9.89 -2.09
N MET A 268 11.77 9.53 -3.34
CA MET A 268 11.39 10.33 -4.52
C MET A 268 10.36 9.57 -5.35
N VAL A 269 9.44 10.31 -5.95
CA VAL A 269 8.49 9.81 -6.97
C VAL A 269 8.72 10.51 -8.29
N VAL A 270 8.52 9.77 -9.37
CA VAL A 270 8.47 10.29 -10.73
C VAL A 270 7.05 10.22 -11.23
N THR A 271 6.59 11.31 -11.82
CA THR A 271 5.21 11.51 -12.24
C THR A 271 5.14 12.00 -13.68
N THR A 272 4.09 11.59 -14.39
CA THR A 272 3.71 12.17 -15.69
C THR A 272 2.22 12.49 -15.69
N THR A 273 1.83 13.53 -16.40
CA THR A 273 0.44 13.94 -16.54
C THR A 273 -0.01 13.62 -17.96
N LEU A 274 -1.03 12.78 -18.08
CA LEU A 274 -1.64 12.41 -19.36
C LEU A 274 -2.49 13.56 -19.91
N ALA A 275 -2.81 13.51 -21.20
CA ALA A 275 -3.62 14.54 -21.87
C ALA A 275 -5.03 14.71 -21.28
N ASP A 276 -5.55 13.67 -20.61
CA ASP A 276 -6.84 13.68 -19.91
C ASP A 276 -6.74 14.17 -18.45
N GLY A 277 -5.58 14.68 -18.04
CA GLY A 277 -5.34 15.20 -16.69
C GLY A 277 -5.00 14.15 -15.64
N ARG A 278 -5.04 12.85 -15.96
CA ARG A 278 -4.63 11.80 -15.01
C ARG A 278 -3.12 11.85 -14.76
N VAL A 279 -2.72 11.71 -13.50
CA VAL A 279 -1.31 11.66 -13.10
C VAL A 279 -0.90 10.22 -12.82
N LEU A 280 0.10 9.73 -13.55
CA LEU A 280 0.73 8.44 -13.27
C LEU A 280 1.96 8.67 -12.40
N ALA A 281 2.20 7.76 -11.45
CA ALA A 281 3.30 7.86 -10.50
C ALA A 281 4.06 6.54 -10.35
N ALA A 282 5.39 6.63 -10.25
CA ALA A 282 6.29 5.53 -9.96
C ALA A 282 7.31 5.95 -8.89
N LYS A 283 7.75 5.02 -8.05
CA LYS A 283 8.88 5.28 -7.15
C LYS A 283 10.13 5.53 -8.00
N ALA A 284 10.91 6.56 -7.70
CA ALA A 284 12.13 6.86 -8.47
C ALA A 284 13.15 5.70 -8.44
N SER A 285 13.12 4.87 -7.38
CA SER A 285 13.93 3.65 -7.28
C SER A 285 13.58 2.58 -8.31
N GLN A 286 12.42 2.67 -8.98
CA GLN A 286 12.07 1.85 -10.15
C GLN A 286 13.09 2.02 -11.29
N MET A 287 13.68 3.22 -11.41
CA MET A 287 14.72 3.53 -12.41
C MET A 287 16.13 3.07 -11.99
N GLY A 288 16.25 2.38 -10.86
CA GLY A 288 17.53 1.93 -10.30
C GLY A 288 18.06 2.81 -9.17
N ARG A 289 19.23 2.44 -8.63
CA ARG A 289 19.93 3.15 -7.54
C ARG A 289 20.93 4.15 -8.11
N TRP A 290 20.44 5.27 -8.62
CA TRP A 290 21.26 6.37 -9.17
C TRP A 290 21.28 7.60 -8.25
N GLN A 291 20.40 7.66 -7.25
CA GLN A 291 20.22 8.78 -6.32
C GLN A 291 21.44 9.07 -5.43
N GLN A 292 22.39 8.13 -5.33
CA GLN A 292 23.58 8.26 -4.48
C GLN A 292 24.77 8.89 -5.24
N VAL A 293 24.63 9.13 -6.54
CA VAL A 293 25.78 9.43 -7.42
C VAL A 293 25.95 10.92 -7.69
N CYS A 294 24.92 11.76 -7.49
CA CYS A 294 25.02 13.22 -7.62
C CYS A 294 25.28 13.87 -6.25
N PRO A 295 26.48 14.38 -5.96
CA PRO A 295 26.76 15.10 -4.72
C PRO A 295 26.25 16.54 -4.80
N GLY A 296 25.61 17.02 -3.74
CA GLY A 296 25.28 18.43 -3.56
C GLY A 296 23.91 18.85 -4.12
N THR A 297 23.19 19.61 -3.29
CA THR A 297 21.87 20.22 -3.53
C THR A 297 20.68 19.25 -3.42
N SER A 298 19.78 19.57 -2.49
CA SER A 298 18.49 18.90 -2.31
C SER A 298 17.69 18.90 -3.61
N ALA A 299 17.02 17.78 -3.91
CA ALA A 299 16.07 17.64 -5.01
C ALA A 299 14.88 18.60 -4.83
N ARG A 300 15.08 19.88 -5.16
CA ARG A 300 13.98 20.86 -5.24
C ARG A 300 13.24 20.61 -6.54
N THR A 301 11.91 20.60 -6.44
CA THR A 301 11.03 20.66 -7.59
C THR A 301 11.31 21.97 -8.33
N LEU A 302 11.93 21.90 -9.51
CA LEU A 302 11.97 23.06 -10.40
C LEU A 302 10.57 23.27 -10.98
N PRO A 303 10.06 24.51 -11.04
CA PRO A 303 8.76 24.78 -11.62
C PRO A 303 8.74 24.35 -13.08
N GLY A 304 7.73 23.58 -13.45
CA GLY A 304 7.47 23.24 -14.84
C GLY A 304 7.25 24.50 -15.68
N THR A 305 7.63 24.38 -16.95
CA THR A 305 7.47 25.35 -18.04
C THR A 305 8.56 26.42 -18.20
N ARG A 306 9.50 26.16 -19.13
CA ARG A 306 9.71 27.10 -20.24
C ARG A 306 9.23 26.40 -21.50
N GLY A 307 8.39 27.09 -22.26
CA GLY A 307 7.62 26.54 -23.36
C GLY A 307 8.45 25.74 -24.34
N ALA A 308 7.85 24.66 -24.85
CA ALA A 308 8.30 24.06 -26.09
C ALA A 308 8.45 25.17 -27.15
N PRO A 309 9.56 25.21 -27.92
CA PRO A 309 9.66 26.16 -29.02
C PRO A 309 8.57 25.81 -30.05
N GLU A 310 7.60 26.70 -30.20
CA GLU A 310 6.59 26.62 -31.23
C GLU A 310 7.19 27.10 -32.56
N ARG A 311 6.96 26.29 -33.60
CA ARG A 311 7.17 26.49 -35.06
C ARG A 311 8.53 26.08 -35.61
N ALA A 312 8.61 25.40 -36.77
CA ALA A 312 7.73 25.54 -37.92
C ALA A 312 7.37 24.22 -38.62
N ALA A 313 6.08 24.08 -38.92
CA ALA A 313 5.60 23.28 -40.03
C ALA A 313 5.84 24.01 -41.36
N ARG A 314 6.24 23.27 -42.41
CA ARG A 314 5.76 23.28 -43.82
C ARG A 314 6.84 22.66 -44.78
N PRO A 315 6.51 22.26 -46.03
CA PRO A 315 5.67 21.12 -46.42
C PRO A 315 6.26 20.28 -47.60
N GLY A 316 5.59 19.18 -47.98
CA GLY A 316 5.77 18.44 -49.26
C GLY A 316 6.64 17.20 -49.13
N THR A 317 6.35 16.03 -49.71
CA THR A 317 5.38 15.55 -50.69
C THR A 317 5.28 14.02 -50.47
N GLY A 318 4.08 13.44 -50.38
CA GLY A 318 3.50 12.66 -51.48
C GLY A 318 3.31 11.19 -51.06
N GLY A 319 2.09 10.68 -51.16
CA GLY A 319 1.76 9.28 -50.86
C GLY A 319 0.32 9.11 -50.36
N GLU A 320 -0.63 9.34 -51.25
CA GLU A 320 -2.06 9.12 -51.10
C GLU A 320 -2.42 7.75 -50.51
N LEU A 321 -3.46 7.69 -49.68
CA LEU A 321 -4.54 6.72 -49.88
C LEU A 321 -5.89 7.40 -49.64
N SER A 322 -6.61 7.49 -50.76
CA SER A 322 -7.90 8.11 -50.98
C SER A 322 -9.01 7.50 -50.11
N ALA A 323 -9.82 8.38 -49.51
CA ALA A 323 -11.16 8.06 -49.06
C ALA A 323 -12.16 8.34 -50.19
N ALA A 324 -13.11 7.43 -50.39
CA ALA A 324 -14.33 7.70 -51.14
C ALA A 324 -15.54 7.01 -50.49
N PRO A 325 -16.76 7.54 -50.67
CA PRO A 325 -17.73 7.70 -49.59
C PRO A 325 -18.92 6.74 -49.65
N GLY A 326 -19.72 6.79 -48.58
CA GLY A 326 -20.79 5.85 -48.28
C GLY A 326 -22.02 5.85 -49.20
N ARG A 327 -22.91 4.89 -48.92
CA ARG A 327 -24.29 4.87 -49.40
C ARG A 327 -25.24 4.55 -48.24
N ARG A 328 -26.27 5.39 -48.13
CA ARG A 328 -27.49 5.19 -47.36
C ARG A 328 -28.25 3.96 -47.87
N ALA A 329 -28.93 3.24 -46.97
CA ALA A 329 -30.07 2.40 -47.30
C ALA A 329 -31.29 2.86 -46.50
N GLY A 330 -32.37 3.19 -47.22
CA GLY A 330 -33.71 3.43 -46.69
C GLY A 330 -34.54 2.14 -46.58
N PRO A 331 -35.85 2.24 -46.27
CA PRO A 331 -36.54 1.31 -45.38
C PRO A 331 -37.38 0.23 -46.07
N GLY A 332 -37.74 -0.79 -45.28
CA GLY A 332 -39.00 -1.54 -45.41
C GLY A 332 -38.88 -2.94 -46.02
N SER A 333 -39.24 -3.97 -45.23
CA SER A 333 -40.28 -4.97 -45.54
C SER A 333 -40.26 -6.12 -44.52
N ARG A 334 -41.40 -6.37 -43.86
CA ARG A 334 -41.72 -7.61 -43.12
C ARG A 334 -41.92 -8.77 -44.12
N PRO A 335 -41.78 -10.03 -43.68
CA PRO A 335 -42.98 -10.85 -43.35
C PRO A 335 -42.84 -11.52 -41.96
N GLU A 336 -43.89 -11.56 -41.15
CA GLU A 336 -44.81 -12.69 -40.97
C GLU A 336 -44.14 -13.98 -40.44
N VAL A 337 -44.36 -14.25 -39.15
CA VAL A 337 -44.24 -15.60 -38.58
C VAL A 337 -45.58 -15.89 -37.88
N GLU A 338 -46.32 -16.81 -38.47
CA GLU A 338 -47.52 -17.43 -37.94
C GLU A 338 -47.28 -18.07 -36.58
N GLY A 339 -48.25 -17.92 -35.69
CA GLY A 339 -48.35 -18.72 -34.49
C GLY A 339 -48.94 -20.09 -34.81
N GLN A 340 -48.42 -21.11 -34.12
CA GLN A 340 -49.19 -22.31 -33.79
C GLN A 340 -49.12 -22.53 -32.28
N ARG A 341 -50.32 -22.46 -31.68
CA ARG A 341 -50.65 -23.02 -30.36
C ARG A 341 -51.10 -24.48 -30.54
N GLN A 342 -51.17 -25.17 -29.40
CA GLN A 342 -51.82 -26.45 -29.06
C GLN A 342 -50.82 -27.61 -28.94
N GLY A 343 -50.81 -28.41 -27.88
CA GLY A 343 -51.66 -28.45 -26.69
C GLY A 343 -51.29 -29.62 -25.76
N GLN A 344 -51.97 -29.61 -24.61
CA GLN A 344 -52.03 -30.57 -23.50
C GLN A 344 -50.87 -30.58 -22.50
#